data_AF-A0A0D8FT25-F1
#
_entry.id   AF-A0A0D8FT25-F1
#
_cell.length_a   1.000
_cell.length_b   1.000
_cell.length_c   1.000
_cell.angle_alpha   90.00
_cell.angle_beta   90.00
_cell.angle_gamma   90.00
#
_symmetry.space_group_name_H-M   'P 1'
#
loop_
_entity.id
_entity.type
_entity.pdbx_description
1 polymer ?
#
loop_
_entity_poly.entity_id
_entity_poly.type
_entity_poly.pdbx_seq_one_letter_code
_entity_poly.pdbx_strand_id
1 'polypeptide(L)'
;MRKIEEVLRLSAQGKSARVISRETGMSRTTVTRYLEKAAEHEIGWPLPAGMDVQALEQLLFAAVETTKSTPVIPNWQEVATEIQAHNHLTLQLLWFEYKERNPNGLSYSRFCARYREWKKINEVVMHFEHRGGEKLFCDFAGDTVPIWDDHTGEVNFAAQLFVSVMGASSYIFAKAFANQKAESWTAGGTAAFEHMGAVPMCVVPDNPKAVVIKPSKYDPVFNESYLEWARHYEVTILPARPRKPRDKAAVEGGVLIVERQILARLRNVRFFSLYELNQAIADLLVDLNAQGFQRREGTRKSVFEAVDRPAMHPLPAMAYEYAEWKRFKVQMNYHVRVLDGYYSVPYDLVGQTLDVRVTRTTVEIFSAGVRIASHRRCERKGQYQTSFAHMPSSHQAQASWTPARILAWARTIGPSTQVVCETIMSGRHYPEQGFNQCRGIFNLASKVYTPERVEAACERAIAIHSPLYKSVVSILKNGLDAVALTPPAGPPPIEHPNIRGTEYYKALLAGGQESVTC
;
A
#
# COMPACT_ATOMS: atom_id res chain seq x y z
N MET A 1 7.60 47.90 -37.08
CA MET A 1 8.85 47.39 -37.68
C MET A 1 8.72 47.26 -39.21
N ARG A 2 8.19 46.17 -39.82
CA ARG A 2 7.99 46.08 -41.31
C ARG A 2 7.16 47.20 -41.98
N LYS A 3 6.42 47.98 -41.19
CA LYS A 3 5.55 49.05 -41.70
C LYS A 3 6.28 50.34 -42.08
N ILE A 4 7.46 50.64 -41.49
CA ILE A 4 8.23 51.85 -41.83
C ILE A 4 8.84 51.70 -43.22
N GLU A 5 9.45 50.55 -43.50
CA GLU A 5 9.99 50.21 -44.82
C GLU A 5 8.92 50.26 -45.90
N GLU A 6 7.73 49.72 -45.60
CA GLU A 6 6.61 49.73 -46.52
C GLU A 6 6.09 51.16 -46.81
N VAL A 7 6.09 52.05 -45.80
CA VAL A 7 5.77 53.46 -45.99
C VAL A 7 6.79 54.13 -46.94
N LEU A 8 8.10 53.88 -46.76
CA LEU A 8 9.15 54.44 -47.62
C LEU A 8 9.09 53.89 -49.04
N ARG A 9 8.85 52.58 -49.19
CA ARG A 9 8.68 51.90 -50.49
C ARG A 9 7.50 52.47 -51.27
N LEU A 10 6.35 52.61 -50.63
CA LEU A 10 5.13 53.14 -51.28
C LEU A 10 5.25 54.63 -51.59
N SER A 11 5.97 55.40 -50.76
CA SER A 11 6.26 56.80 -51.04
C SER A 11 7.21 56.97 -52.24
N ALA A 12 8.24 56.13 -52.36
CA ALA A 12 9.14 56.14 -53.52
C ALA A 12 8.44 55.74 -54.83
N GLN A 13 7.31 55.02 -54.75
CA GLN A 13 6.43 54.75 -55.90
C GLN A 13 5.48 55.91 -56.23
N GLY A 14 5.62 57.07 -55.58
CA GLY A 14 4.82 58.26 -55.83
C GLY A 14 3.41 58.23 -55.22
N LYS A 15 3.11 57.29 -54.32
CA LYS A 15 1.79 57.24 -53.67
C LYS A 15 1.65 58.34 -52.63
N SER A 16 0.47 58.97 -52.56
CA SER A 16 0.19 59.98 -51.54
C SER A 16 0.05 59.38 -50.15
N ALA A 17 0.34 60.15 -49.09
CA ALA A 17 0.20 59.72 -47.70
C ALA A 17 -1.20 59.16 -47.35
N ARG A 18 -2.25 59.60 -48.05
CA ARG A 18 -3.62 59.06 -47.91
C ARG A 18 -3.73 57.62 -48.42
N VAL A 19 -3.10 57.32 -49.56
CA VAL A 19 -3.08 55.97 -50.15
C VAL A 19 -2.21 55.04 -49.30
N ILE A 20 -1.04 55.52 -48.88
CA ILE A 20 -0.13 54.76 -48.00
C ILE A 20 -0.79 54.42 -46.67
N SER A 21 -1.51 55.38 -46.05
CA SER A 21 -2.28 55.16 -44.82
C SER A 21 -3.31 54.04 -44.98
N ARG A 22 -4.03 54.00 -46.12
CA ARG A 22 -5.02 52.95 -46.41
C ARG A 22 -4.37 51.58 -46.63
N GLU A 23 -3.26 51.53 -47.35
CA GLU A 23 -2.58 50.25 -47.69
C GLU A 23 -1.81 49.65 -46.50
N THR A 24 -1.24 50.49 -45.62
CA THR A 24 -0.47 50.03 -44.45
C THR A 24 -1.31 49.88 -43.17
N GLY A 25 -2.56 50.39 -43.19
CA GLY A 25 -3.45 50.47 -42.05
C GLY A 25 -2.95 51.41 -40.94
N MET A 26 -2.09 52.37 -41.28
CA MET A 26 -1.52 53.35 -40.34
C MET A 26 -2.27 54.67 -40.40
N SER A 27 -2.31 55.43 -39.30
CA SER A 27 -2.90 56.78 -39.34
C SER A 27 -2.09 57.68 -40.28
N ARG A 28 -2.78 58.57 -41.01
CA ARG A 28 -2.13 59.53 -41.91
C ARG A 28 -1.08 60.40 -41.19
N THR A 29 -1.34 60.79 -39.94
CA THR A 29 -0.37 61.51 -39.09
C THR A 29 0.91 60.71 -38.82
N THR A 30 0.80 59.40 -38.62
CA THR A 30 1.98 58.54 -38.41
C THR A 30 2.76 58.35 -39.70
N VAL A 31 2.08 58.18 -40.83
CA VAL A 31 2.71 58.08 -42.17
C VAL A 31 3.48 59.36 -42.49
N THR A 32 2.86 60.53 -42.32
CA THR A 32 3.51 61.82 -42.54
C THR A 32 4.74 61.99 -41.65
N ARG A 33 4.61 61.70 -40.34
CA ARG A 33 5.74 61.77 -39.40
C ARG A 33 6.91 60.85 -39.78
N TYR A 34 6.63 59.69 -40.36
CA TYR A 34 7.67 58.75 -40.81
C TYR A 34 8.40 59.28 -42.05
N LEU A 35 7.66 59.86 -42.99
CA LEU A 35 8.24 60.46 -44.20
C LEU A 35 9.05 61.73 -43.89
N GLU A 36 8.57 62.57 -42.96
CA GLU A 36 9.29 63.76 -42.48
C GLU A 36 10.62 63.38 -41.82
N LYS A 37 10.59 62.44 -40.87
CA LYS A 37 11.82 61.96 -40.22
C LYS A 37 12.77 61.26 -41.19
N ALA A 38 12.25 60.54 -42.18
CA ALA A 38 13.10 59.95 -43.20
C ALA A 38 13.75 61.00 -44.09
N ALA A 39 13.01 62.07 -44.44
CA ALA A 39 13.57 63.21 -45.15
C ALA A 39 14.62 63.97 -44.31
N GLU A 40 14.40 64.16 -43.01
CA GLU A 40 15.35 64.78 -42.08
C GLU A 40 16.70 64.04 -42.01
N HIS A 41 16.68 62.71 -42.16
CA HIS A 41 17.87 61.87 -42.16
C HIS A 41 18.33 61.47 -43.57
N GLU A 42 17.77 62.09 -44.62
CA GLU A 42 18.07 61.82 -46.03
C GLU A 42 17.94 60.34 -46.43
N ILE A 43 17.03 59.61 -45.78
CA ILE A 43 16.78 58.19 -46.01
C ILE A 43 15.68 58.02 -47.06
N GLY A 44 16.07 57.47 -48.22
CA GLY A 44 15.16 57.08 -49.29
C GLY A 44 14.89 55.57 -49.35
N TRP A 45 14.10 55.19 -50.35
CA TRP A 45 13.97 53.80 -50.77
C TRP A 45 14.64 53.62 -52.16
N PRO A 46 15.44 52.56 -52.40
CA PRO A 46 15.78 51.46 -51.49
C PRO A 46 16.66 51.90 -50.31
N LEU A 47 16.58 51.17 -49.20
CA LEU A 47 17.38 51.46 -48.01
C LEU A 47 18.89 51.28 -48.31
N PRO A 48 19.78 52.06 -47.64
CA PRO A 48 21.22 51.89 -47.75
C PRO A 48 21.67 50.45 -47.43
N ALA A 49 22.72 49.98 -48.12
CA ALA A 49 23.24 48.63 -47.93
C ALA A 49 23.69 48.39 -46.47
N GLY A 50 23.18 47.32 -45.85
CA GLY A 50 23.48 46.95 -44.46
C GLY A 50 22.58 47.57 -43.40
N MET A 51 21.61 48.41 -43.77
CA MET A 51 20.63 48.97 -42.84
C MET A 51 19.49 47.98 -42.59
N ASP A 52 19.41 47.43 -41.37
CA ASP A 52 18.27 46.63 -40.95
C ASP A 52 17.13 47.49 -40.38
N VAL A 53 15.97 46.86 -40.18
CA VAL A 53 14.74 47.52 -39.69
C VAL A 53 14.96 48.19 -38.33
N GLN A 54 15.85 47.64 -37.50
CA GLN A 54 16.09 48.09 -36.14
C GLN A 54 17.01 49.32 -36.12
N ALA A 55 18.04 49.32 -36.97
CA ALA A 55 18.90 50.47 -37.23
C ALA A 55 18.10 51.64 -37.83
N LEU A 56 17.18 51.37 -38.76
CA LEU A 56 16.29 52.39 -39.33
C LEU A 56 15.39 53.03 -38.26
N GLU A 57 14.78 52.22 -37.38
CA GLU A 57 13.93 52.75 -36.31
C GLU A 57 14.73 53.58 -35.28
N GLN A 58 15.94 53.14 -34.93
CA GLN A 58 16.82 53.89 -34.04
C GLN A 58 17.28 55.22 -34.65
N LEU A 59 17.58 55.25 -35.95
CA LEU A 59 17.99 56.47 -36.64
C LEU A 59 16.83 57.48 -36.71
N LEU A 60 15.63 57.02 -37.11
CA LEU A 60 14.45 57.88 -37.25
C LEU A 60 13.85 58.33 -35.91
N PHE A 61 13.98 57.53 -34.85
CA PHE A 61 13.32 57.78 -33.56
C PHE A 61 14.29 57.75 -32.38
N ALA A 62 15.56 58.12 -32.61
CA ALA A 62 16.57 58.24 -31.56
C ALA A 62 15.94 58.85 -30.31
N ALA A 63 15.83 58.03 -29.26
CA ALA A 63 15.11 58.42 -28.07
C ALA A 63 15.82 59.66 -27.52
N VAL A 64 15.09 60.76 -27.38
CA VAL A 64 15.58 61.89 -26.59
C VAL A 64 15.88 61.31 -25.21
N GLU A 65 17.16 61.15 -24.89
CA GLU A 65 17.62 60.73 -23.59
C GLU A 65 17.25 61.85 -22.62
N THR A 66 16.02 61.81 -22.11
CA THR A 66 15.70 62.52 -20.88
C THR A 66 16.64 61.95 -19.83
N THR A 67 17.48 62.79 -19.24
CA THR A 67 18.34 62.53 -18.08
C THR A 67 17.50 62.17 -16.86
N LYS A 68 16.80 61.04 -16.91
CA LYS A 68 16.22 60.38 -15.76
C LYS A 68 17.30 59.49 -15.19
N SER A 69 17.79 59.86 -13.99
CA SER A 69 18.65 59.02 -13.16
C SER A 69 18.23 57.57 -13.31
N THR A 70 19.08 56.76 -13.93
CA THR A 70 18.76 55.37 -14.22
C THR A 70 18.83 54.64 -12.89
N PRO A 71 17.72 54.10 -12.37
CA PRO A 71 17.73 53.47 -11.06
C PRO A 71 18.68 52.27 -11.09
N VAL A 72 19.53 52.15 -10.06
CA VAL A 72 20.46 51.03 -9.89
C VAL A 72 19.68 49.73 -9.97
N ILE A 73 20.04 48.86 -10.92
CA ILE A 73 19.35 47.60 -11.14
C ILE A 73 19.94 46.56 -10.18
N PRO A 74 19.13 45.89 -9.34
CA PRO A 74 19.60 44.80 -8.48
C PRO A 74 20.25 43.66 -9.27
N ASN A 75 21.20 42.96 -8.66
CA ASN A 75 21.66 41.67 -9.18
C ASN A 75 20.56 40.61 -8.98
N TRP A 76 19.82 40.31 -10.05
CA TRP A 76 18.68 39.39 -9.97
C TRP A 76 19.08 37.95 -9.62
N GLN A 77 20.33 37.55 -9.87
CA GLN A 77 20.84 36.23 -9.53
C GLN A 77 21.06 36.07 -8.02
N GLU A 78 21.55 37.12 -7.35
CA GLU A 78 21.65 37.17 -5.88
C GLU A 78 20.25 37.15 -5.25
N VAL A 79 19.34 37.99 -5.75
CA VAL A 79 17.92 38.00 -5.31
C VAL A 79 17.27 36.62 -5.43
N ALA A 80 17.51 35.89 -6.53
CA ALA A 80 16.98 34.55 -6.72
C ALA A 80 17.61 33.52 -5.76
N THR A 81 18.92 33.64 -5.51
CA THR A 81 19.66 32.74 -4.60
C THR A 81 19.19 32.91 -3.16
N GLU A 82 18.98 34.14 -2.71
CA GLU A 82 18.51 34.44 -1.35
C GLU A 82 17.07 33.94 -1.12
N ILE A 83 16.15 34.16 -2.08
CA ILE A 83 14.78 33.63 -2.00
C ILE A 83 14.79 32.10 -1.93
N GLN A 84 15.69 31.46 -2.66
CA GLN A 84 15.80 29.99 -2.66
C GLN A 84 16.45 29.45 -1.37
N ALA A 85 17.34 30.22 -0.73
CA ALA A 85 18.01 29.84 0.51
C ALA A 85 17.12 30.02 1.76
N HIS A 86 16.13 30.90 1.72
CA HIS A 86 15.31 31.27 2.88
C HIS A 86 13.81 31.16 2.61
N ASN A 87 13.16 30.13 3.16
CA ASN A 87 11.74 29.82 2.94
C ASN A 87 10.73 30.92 3.36
N HIS A 88 11.13 31.85 4.22
CA HIS A 88 10.28 32.96 4.69
C HIS A 88 10.63 34.31 4.06
N LEU A 89 11.65 34.34 3.18
CA LEU A 89 12.09 35.57 2.52
C LEU A 89 11.22 35.83 1.29
N THR A 90 10.63 37.02 1.24
CA THR A 90 9.73 37.43 0.16
C THR A 90 10.41 38.45 -0.75
N LEU A 91 9.94 38.55 -2.00
CA LEU A 91 10.36 39.63 -2.91
C LEU A 91 10.11 41.02 -2.34
N GLN A 92 9.13 41.15 -1.44
CA GLN A 92 8.82 42.42 -0.78
C GLN A 92 9.89 42.78 0.26
N LEU A 93 10.37 41.82 1.05
CA LEU A 93 11.47 42.04 2.00
C LEU A 93 12.76 42.41 1.28
N LEU A 94 13.13 41.68 0.23
CA LEU A 94 14.30 42.01 -0.59
C LEU A 94 14.16 43.35 -1.32
N TRP A 95 12.93 43.73 -1.69
CA TRP A 95 12.70 45.06 -2.21
C TRP A 95 12.89 46.15 -1.15
N PHE A 96 12.46 45.94 0.10
CA PHE A 96 12.71 46.88 1.19
C PHE A 96 14.21 47.09 1.41
N GLU A 97 14.99 46.01 1.49
CA GLU A 97 16.45 46.07 1.63
C GLU A 97 17.12 46.79 0.45
N TYR A 98 16.67 46.49 -0.78
CA TYR A 98 17.11 47.20 -1.98
C TYR A 98 16.80 48.70 -1.92
N LYS A 99 15.59 49.05 -1.46
CA LYS A 99 15.10 50.44 -1.42
C LYS A 99 15.78 51.26 -0.32
N GLU A 100 16.14 50.63 0.78
CA GLU A 100 16.95 51.22 1.86
C GLU A 100 18.35 51.60 1.34
N ARG A 101 19.00 50.70 0.59
CA ARG A 101 20.31 50.94 -0.04
C ARG A 101 20.22 51.87 -1.26
N ASN A 102 19.07 51.94 -1.91
CA ASN A 102 18.83 52.72 -3.12
C ASN A 102 17.53 53.54 -3.00
N PRO A 103 17.54 54.68 -2.31
CA PRO A 103 16.34 55.50 -2.12
C PRO A 103 15.68 55.93 -3.44
N ASN A 104 16.47 56.18 -4.49
CA ASN A 104 16.00 56.50 -5.84
C ASN A 104 15.80 55.26 -6.74
N GLY A 105 15.86 54.06 -6.17
CA GLY A 105 15.70 52.79 -6.87
C GLY A 105 14.26 52.48 -7.31
N LEU A 106 14.10 51.34 -8.00
CA LEU A 106 12.85 50.82 -8.52
C LEU A 106 11.72 50.81 -7.46
N SER A 107 10.50 51.18 -7.88
CA SER A 107 9.29 50.90 -7.09
C SER A 107 9.04 49.40 -6.99
N TYR A 108 8.32 48.94 -5.96
CA TYR A 108 8.04 47.52 -5.75
C TYR A 108 7.44 46.84 -6.99
N SER A 109 6.45 47.49 -7.62
CA SER A 109 5.81 46.98 -8.85
C SER A 109 6.81 46.79 -9.99
N ARG A 110 7.73 47.74 -10.19
CA ARG A 110 8.75 47.69 -11.25
C ARG A 110 9.88 46.72 -10.92
N PHE A 111 10.23 46.59 -9.65
CA PHE A 111 11.16 45.59 -9.14
C PHE A 111 10.64 44.17 -9.42
N CYS A 112 9.38 43.88 -9.07
CA CYS A 112 8.76 42.59 -9.37
C CYS A 112 8.63 42.32 -10.88
N ALA A 113 8.29 43.33 -11.68
CA ALA A 113 8.19 43.19 -13.13
C ALA A 113 9.54 42.82 -13.76
N ARG A 114 10.60 43.58 -13.43
CA ARG A 114 11.97 43.34 -13.90
C ARG A 114 12.51 41.98 -13.44
N TYR A 115 12.27 41.60 -12.18
CA TYR A 115 12.64 40.27 -11.67
C TYR A 115 11.92 39.14 -12.43
N ARG A 116 10.62 39.29 -12.75
CA ARG A 116 9.87 38.30 -13.55
C ARG A 116 10.35 38.22 -15.00
N GLU A 117 10.70 39.35 -15.62
CA GLU A 117 11.29 39.37 -16.96
C GLU A 117 12.65 38.65 -16.96
N TRP A 118 13.51 38.96 -15.99
CA TRP A 118 14.78 38.27 -15.81
C TRP A 118 14.55 36.77 -15.56
N LYS A 119 13.60 36.40 -14.70
CA LYS A 119 13.26 35.00 -14.40
C LYS A 119 12.76 34.25 -15.64
N LYS A 120 11.95 34.88 -16.50
CA LYS A 120 11.49 34.26 -17.77
C LYS A 120 12.63 33.94 -18.73
N ILE A 121 13.66 34.78 -18.77
CA ILE A 121 14.82 34.61 -19.65
C ILE A 121 15.82 33.59 -19.07
N ASN A 122 16.01 33.60 -17.75
CA ASN A 122 17.07 32.84 -17.08
C ASN A 122 16.60 31.50 -16.46
N GLU A 123 15.31 31.34 -16.17
CA GLU A 123 14.72 30.03 -15.88
C GLU A 123 14.15 29.41 -17.16
N VAL A 124 15.03 29.11 -18.11
CA VAL A 124 14.67 28.30 -19.28
C VAL A 124 14.15 26.94 -18.78
N VAL A 125 12.87 26.67 -19.01
CA VAL A 125 12.25 25.39 -18.66
C VAL A 125 12.40 24.47 -19.87
N MET A 126 13.03 23.31 -19.67
CA MET A 126 13.06 22.26 -20.68
C MET A 126 11.62 21.80 -20.96
N HIS A 127 11.20 21.84 -22.22
CA HIS A 127 9.95 21.20 -22.62
C HIS A 127 10.17 19.69 -22.58
N PHE A 128 9.38 18.99 -21.74
CA PHE A 128 9.34 17.53 -21.77
C PHE A 128 8.26 17.10 -22.76
N GLU A 129 8.67 16.45 -23.84
CA GLU A 129 7.74 15.70 -24.67
C GLU A 129 7.34 14.42 -23.93
N HIS A 130 6.03 14.23 -23.72
CA HIS A 130 5.50 13.01 -23.12
C HIS A 130 5.03 12.08 -24.23
N ARG A 131 5.62 10.88 -24.31
CA ARG A 131 5.16 9.85 -25.25
C ARG A 131 3.86 9.24 -24.72
N GLY A 132 2.99 8.86 -25.65
CA GLY A 132 1.75 8.17 -25.31
C GLY A 132 2.02 6.89 -24.52
N GLY A 133 1.24 6.66 -23.46
CA GLY A 133 1.29 5.46 -22.63
C GLY A 133 2.51 5.34 -21.72
N GLU A 134 3.43 6.32 -21.77
CA GLU A 134 4.72 6.19 -21.10
C GLU A 134 4.66 6.49 -19.61
N LYS A 135 4.21 7.69 -19.22
CA LYS A 135 4.32 8.18 -17.84
C LYS A 135 2.97 8.53 -17.26
N LEU A 136 2.62 7.85 -16.16
CA LEU A 136 1.52 8.22 -15.27
C LEU A 136 2.08 8.90 -14.03
N PHE A 137 1.70 10.15 -13.80
CA PHE A 137 2.12 10.90 -12.63
C PHE A 137 1.08 10.74 -11.53
N CYS A 138 1.52 10.42 -10.31
CA CYS A 138 0.60 10.14 -9.18
C CYS A 138 0.93 11.01 -7.97
N ASP A 139 -0.11 11.47 -7.29
CA ASP A 139 -0.02 12.24 -6.04
C ASP A 139 -1.26 12.09 -5.16
N PHE A 140 -1.15 12.51 -3.89
CA PHE A 140 -2.32 12.80 -3.07
C PHE A 140 -2.55 14.31 -3.02
N ALA A 141 -3.78 14.75 -3.20
CA ALA A 141 -4.16 16.16 -3.02
C ALA A 141 -3.93 16.59 -1.56
N GLY A 142 -3.59 17.86 -1.36
CA GLY A 142 -3.45 18.44 -0.03
C GLY A 142 -4.79 18.63 0.66
N ASP A 143 -5.83 18.97 -0.11
CA ASP A 143 -7.19 19.11 0.39
C ASP A 143 -7.81 17.73 0.71
N THR A 144 -8.55 17.69 1.81
CA THR A 144 -9.18 16.48 2.33
C THR A 144 -10.69 16.63 2.38
N VAL A 145 -11.42 15.52 2.32
CA VAL A 145 -12.89 15.51 2.36
C VAL A 145 -13.37 14.85 3.65
N PRO A 146 -14.17 15.52 4.50
CA PRO A 146 -14.66 14.94 5.73
C PRO A 146 -15.66 13.81 5.44
N ILE A 147 -15.45 12.66 6.08
CA ILE A 147 -16.42 11.56 6.17
C ILE A 147 -17.09 11.64 7.53
N TRP A 148 -18.41 11.73 7.53
CA TRP A 148 -19.23 11.93 8.72
C TRP A 148 -19.69 10.59 9.29
N ASP A 149 -19.81 10.54 10.61
CA ASP A 149 -20.49 9.46 11.31
C ASP A 149 -22.00 9.77 11.33
N ASP A 150 -22.83 8.80 10.93
CA ASP A 150 -24.28 8.95 10.81
C ASP A 150 -24.99 8.95 12.18
N HIS A 151 -24.36 8.38 13.21
CA HIS A 151 -24.90 8.30 14.56
C HIS A 151 -24.52 9.51 15.41
N THR A 152 -23.26 9.96 15.33
CA THR A 152 -22.77 11.08 16.16
C THR A 152 -22.91 12.44 15.48
N GLY A 153 -22.98 12.47 14.14
CA GLY A 153 -22.95 13.72 13.37
C GLY A 153 -21.60 14.43 13.40
N GLU A 154 -20.55 13.80 13.94
CA GLU A 154 -19.18 14.29 13.95
C GLU A 154 -18.39 13.77 12.74
N VAL A 155 -17.24 14.38 12.45
CA VAL A 155 -16.33 13.89 11.41
C VAL A 155 -15.58 12.67 11.94
N ASN A 156 -15.82 11.50 11.33
CA ASN A 156 -15.14 10.26 11.67
C ASN A 156 -13.66 10.32 11.24
N PHE A 157 -13.41 10.67 9.96
CA PHE A 157 -12.06 10.92 9.46
C PHE A 157 -12.06 11.80 8.20
N ALA A 158 -10.88 12.34 7.86
CA ALA A 158 -10.67 13.13 6.65
C ALA A 158 -10.09 12.26 5.53
N ALA A 159 -10.90 12.00 4.49
CA ALA A 159 -10.50 11.22 3.33
C ALA A 159 -9.45 11.96 2.49
N GLN A 160 -8.45 11.20 2.05
CA GLN A 160 -7.31 11.64 1.26
C GLN A 160 -7.56 11.33 -0.21
N LEU A 161 -7.42 12.32 -1.09
CA LEU A 161 -7.72 12.16 -2.51
C LEU A 161 -6.47 11.77 -3.30
N PHE A 162 -6.42 10.53 -3.78
CA PHE A 162 -5.42 10.11 -4.76
C PHE A 162 -5.77 10.67 -6.13
N VAL A 163 -4.79 11.23 -6.83
CA VAL A 163 -4.92 11.76 -8.19
C VAL A 163 -3.81 11.20 -9.06
N SER A 164 -4.15 10.79 -10.28
CA SER A 164 -3.18 10.39 -11.29
C SER A 164 -3.47 11.06 -12.64
N VAL A 165 -2.41 11.37 -13.38
CA VAL A 165 -2.46 12.12 -14.64
C VAL A 165 -1.54 11.50 -15.68
N MET A 166 -2.07 11.17 -16.86
CA MET A 166 -1.26 10.75 -17.99
C MET A 166 -0.46 11.91 -18.58
N GLY A 167 0.84 11.72 -18.82
CA GLY A 167 1.73 12.78 -19.32
C GLY A 167 1.32 13.35 -20.67
N ALA A 168 0.91 12.52 -21.63
CA ALA A 168 0.63 12.95 -23.00
C ALA A 168 -0.79 13.52 -23.17
N SER A 169 -1.82 12.80 -22.74
CA SER A 169 -3.22 13.25 -22.85
C SER A 169 -3.67 14.21 -21.75
N SER A 170 -2.95 14.26 -20.62
CA SER A 170 -3.45 14.85 -19.38
C SER A 170 -4.76 14.21 -18.89
N TYR A 171 -5.01 12.94 -19.21
CA TYR A 171 -6.15 12.16 -18.71
C TYR A 171 -6.03 11.96 -17.20
N ILE A 172 -7.12 12.25 -16.49
CA ILE A 172 -7.12 12.35 -15.03
C ILE A 172 -7.95 11.22 -14.43
N PHE A 173 -7.42 10.59 -13.40
CA PHE A 173 -8.17 9.72 -12.51
C PHE A 173 -8.02 10.20 -11.06
N ALA A 174 -9.09 10.11 -10.27
CA ALA A 174 -9.09 10.46 -8.86
C ALA A 174 -9.91 9.46 -8.02
N LYS A 175 -9.45 9.16 -6.80
CA LYS A 175 -10.17 8.28 -5.87
C LYS A 175 -9.79 8.61 -4.43
N ALA A 176 -10.79 8.63 -3.54
CA ALA A 176 -10.62 8.91 -2.12
C ALA A 176 -10.30 7.65 -1.32
N PHE A 177 -9.35 7.78 -0.39
CA PHE A 177 -8.90 6.73 0.52
C PHE A 177 -8.86 7.25 1.97
N ALA A 178 -8.87 6.35 2.96
CA ALA A 178 -8.82 6.75 4.37
C ALA A 178 -7.45 7.30 4.82
N ASN A 179 -6.38 7.01 4.08
CA ASN A 179 -5.01 7.38 4.45
C ASN A 179 -4.08 7.36 3.21
N GLN A 180 -2.83 7.81 3.37
CA GLN A 180 -1.80 7.84 2.32
C GLN A 180 -0.71 6.76 2.51
N LYS A 181 -1.03 5.61 3.10
CA LYS A 181 -0.07 4.50 3.32
C LYS A 181 0.16 3.71 2.03
N ALA A 182 1.15 2.81 2.04
CA ALA A 182 1.51 1.99 0.89
C ALA A 182 0.31 1.22 0.30
N GLU A 183 -0.56 0.69 1.15
CA GLU A 183 -1.84 0.07 0.75
C GLU A 183 -2.67 1.01 -0.14
N SER A 184 -2.97 2.22 0.32
CA SER A 184 -3.74 3.21 -0.48
C SER A 184 -3.03 3.63 -1.76
N TRP A 185 -1.70 3.73 -1.75
CA TRP A 185 -0.93 4.04 -2.96
C TRP A 185 -1.03 2.93 -4.01
N THR A 186 -0.87 1.67 -3.61
CA THR A 186 -1.04 0.51 -4.52
C THR A 186 -2.48 0.35 -4.99
N ALA A 187 -3.46 0.57 -4.11
CA ALA A 187 -4.88 0.53 -4.44
C ALA A 187 -5.28 1.69 -5.38
N GLY A 188 -4.72 2.88 -5.17
CA GLY A 188 -4.91 4.04 -6.04
C GLY A 188 -4.36 3.80 -7.45
N GLY A 189 -3.13 3.30 -7.55
CA GLY A 189 -2.53 2.92 -8.83
C GLY A 189 -3.30 1.81 -9.54
N THR A 190 -3.70 0.76 -8.81
CA THR A 190 -4.53 -0.33 -9.35
C THR A 190 -5.85 0.18 -9.90
N ALA A 191 -6.58 0.99 -9.11
CA ALA A 191 -7.86 1.55 -9.54
C ALA A 191 -7.70 2.49 -10.75
N ALA A 192 -6.57 3.20 -10.86
CA ALA A 192 -6.25 4.03 -12.02
C ALA A 192 -6.06 3.16 -13.28
N PHE A 193 -5.30 2.06 -13.18
CA PHE A 193 -5.09 1.14 -14.31
C PHE A 193 -6.40 0.48 -14.75
N GLU A 194 -7.23 0.05 -13.80
CA GLU A 194 -8.56 -0.50 -14.07
C GLU A 194 -9.47 0.53 -14.77
N HIS A 195 -9.46 1.79 -14.30
CA HIS A 195 -10.22 2.87 -14.92
C HIS A 195 -9.76 3.17 -16.36
N MET A 196 -8.44 3.14 -16.60
CA MET A 196 -7.85 3.33 -17.92
C MET A 196 -8.00 2.09 -18.82
N GLY A 197 -8.27 0.91 -18.23
CA GLY A 197 -8.34 -0.37 -18.92
C GLY A 197 -6.98 -0.86 -19.45
N ALA A 198 -5.87 -0.29 -18.97
CA ALA A 198 -4.52 -0.57 -19.44
C ALA A 198 -3.47 -0.10 -18.41
N VAL A 199 -2.23 -0.56 -18.55
CA VAL A 199 -1.10 -0.26 -17.67
C VAL A 199 -0.06 0.61 -18.40
N PRO A 200 0.37 1.75 -17.82
CA PRO A 200 1.42 2.59 -18.41
C PRO A 200 2.79 1.92 -18.28
N MET A 201 3.78 2.37 -19.06
CA MET A 201 5.16 1.86 -18.94
C MET A 201 5.81 2.27 -17.61
N CYS A 202 5.52 3.48 -17.14
CA CYS A 202 6.12 4.08 -15.96
C CYS A 202 5.09 4.79 -15.08
N VAL A 203 5.27 4.65 -13.77
CA VAL A 203 4.58 5.44 -12.76
C VAL A 203 5.57 6.38 -12.11
N VAL A 204 5.19 7.66 -12.00
CA VAL A 204 5.99 8.75 -11.46
C VAL A 204 5.35 9.24 -10.15
N PRO A 205 5.60 8.55 -9.03
CA PRO A 205 5.18 8.99 -7.71
C PRO A 205 6.12 10.08 -7.17
N ASP A 206 5.75 10.73 -6.07
CA ASP A 206 6.71 11.58 -5.35
C ASP A 206 7.66 10.69 -4.54
N ASN A 207 8.22 11.21 -3.44
CA ASN A 207 9.01 10.45 -2.50
C ASN A 207 8.30 10.27 -1.14
N PRO A 208 7.00 9.90 -1.06
CA PRO A 208 6.42 9.57 0.22
C PRO A 208 7.05 8.29 0.75
N LYS A 209 7.19 8.15 2.07
CA LYS A 209 7.72 6.90 2.70
C LYS A 209 6.93 5.64 2.33
N ALA A 210 5.67 5.82 1.92
CA ALA A 210 4.82 4.76 1.39
C ALA A 210 5.35 4.13 0.09
N VAL A 211 6.13 4.88 -0.69
CA VAL A 211 6.68 4.47 -1.99
C VAL A 211 8.21 4.41 -1.93
N VAL A 212 8.86 5.44 -1.40
CA VAL A 212 10.31 5.56 -1.30
C VAL A 212 10.72 5.66 0.17
N ILE A 213 11.31 4.59 0.72
CA ILE A 213 11.78 4.54 2.11
C ILE A 213 12.97 5.49 2.30
N LYS A 214 13.93 5.46 1.37
CA LYS A 214 15.08 6.38 1.36
C LYS A 214 15.18 7.06 0.00
N PRO A 215 14.82 8.35 -0.10
CA PRO A 215 14.98 9.08 -1.34
C PRO A 215 16.46 9.29 -1.64
N SER A 216 16.84 9.03 -2.90
CA SER A 216 18.19 9.23 -3.39
C SER A 216 18.13 9.60 -4.86
N LYS A 217 19.05 10.46 -5.30
CA LYS A 217 19.16 10.84 -6.72
C LYS A 217 19.64 9.67 -7.58
N TYR A 218 20.45 8.78 -7.02
CA TYR A 218 21.15 7.73 -7.77
C TYR A 218 20.66 6.32 -7.41
N ASP A 219 20.26 6.09 -6.15
CA ASP A 219 19.90 4.76 -5.64
C ASP A 219 18.75 4.85 -4.63
N PRO A 220 17.52 5.14 -5.09
CA PRO A 220 16.35 5.23 -4.22
C PRO A 220 15.99 3.84 -3.67
N VAL A 221 15.82 3.76 -2.34
CA VAL A 221 15.32 2.52 -1.70
C VAL A 221 13.81 2.59 -1.64
N PHE A 222 13.15 1.74 -2.41
CA PHE A 222 11.70 1.66 -2.47
C PHE A 222 11.10 0.82 -1.34
N ASN A 223 9.82 1.02 -1.10
CA ASN A 223 9.02 0.16 -0.26
C ASN A 223 8.77 -1.18 -0.99
N GLU A 224 9.10 -2.32 -0.35
CA GLU A 224 9.01 -3.64 -0.99
C GLU A 224 7.58 -4.00 -1.41
N SER A 225 6.57 -3.60 -0.63
CA SER A 225 5.16 -3.79 -0.98
C SER A 225 4.74 -3.01 -2.22
N TYR A 226 5.36 -1.84 -2.45
CA TYR A 226 5.13 -1.04 -3.65
C TYR A 226 5.92 -1.57 -4.85
N LEU A 227 7.13 -2.12 -4.63
CA LEU A 227 7.89 -2.84 -5.64
C LEU A 227 7.18 -4.11 -6.11
N GLU A 228 6.62 -4.90 -5.19
CA GLU A 228 5.85 -6.10 -5.53
C GLU A 228 4.65 -5.75 -6.42
N TRP A 229 3.92 -4.69 -6.07
CA TRP A 229 2.85 -4.14 -6.91
C TRP A 229 3.35 -3.77 -8.30
N ALA A 230 4.48 -3.06 -8.40
CA ALA A 230 5.04 -2.67 -9.69
C ALA A 230 5.47 -3.87 -10.53
N ARG A 231 6.04 -4.91 -9.91
CA ARG A 231 6.39 -6.18 -10.58
C ARG A 231 5.15 -6.91 -11.10
N HIS A 232 4.06 -6.94 -10.33
CA HIS A 232 2.80 -7.58 -10.75
C HIS A 232 2.21 -6.96 -12.02
N TYR A 233 2.28 -5.64 -12.13
CA TYR A 233 1.79 -4.89 -13.29
C TYR A 233 2.88 -4.65 -14.35
N GLU A 234 4.09 -5.17 -14.17
CA GLU A 234 5.24 -4.96 -15.06
C GLU A 234 5.52 -3.47 -15.35
N VAL A 235 5.28 -2.60 -14.36
CA VAL A 235 5.43 -1.14 -14.49
C VAL A 235 6.71 -0.66 -13.83
N THR A 236 7.38 0.30 -14.47
CA THR A 236 8.60 0.91 -13.89
C THR A 236 8.24 2.03 -12.93
N ILE A 237 8.86 2.07 -11.75
CA ILE A 237 8.71 3.19 -10.81
C ILE A 237 9.85 4.19 -11.06
N LEU A 238 9.48 5.41 -11.46
CA LEU A 238 10.41 6.52 -11.66
C LEU A 238 10.08 7.65 -10.67
N PRO A 239 10.61 7.62 -9.43
CA PRO A 239 10.30 8.65 -8.45
C PRO A 239 10.83 10.01 -8.91
N ALA A 240 10.06 11.06 -8.64
CA ALA A 240 10.50 12.43 -8.92
C ALA A 240 11.78 12.77 -8.14
N ARG A 241 12.67 13.60 -8.70
CA ARG A 241 13.91 13.94 -7.99
C ARG A 241 13.60 14.81 -6.76
N PRO A 242 14.21 14.51 -5.59
CA PRO A 242 14.00 15.33 -4.39
C PRO A 242 14.32 16.81 -4.65
N ARG A 243 13.44 17.70 -4.16
CA ARG A 243 13.58 19.17 -4.25
C ARG A 243 13.62 19.71 -5.70
N LYS A 244 13.00 19.01 -6.65
CA LYS A 244 12.79 19.48 -8.03
C LYS A 244 11.29 19.43 -8.39
N PRO A 245 10.51 20.47 -8.03
CA PRO A 245 9.05 20.52 -8.27
C PRO A 245 8.66 20.27 -9.73
N ARG A 246 9.52 20.68 -10.66
CA ARG A 246 9.27 20.65 -12.10
C ARG A 246 9.13 19.24 -12.71
N ASP A 247 9.63 18.19 -12.07
CA ASP A 247 9.52 16.82 -12.58
C ASP A 247 8.08 16.28 -12.52
N LYS A 248 7.18 16.97 -11.81
CA LYS A 248 5.79 16.57 -11.53
C LYS A 248 4.73 17.60 -11.91
N ALA A 249 5.08 18.60 -12.70
CA ALA A 249 4.16 19.69 -13.06
C ALA A 249 2.80 19.20 -13.62
N ALA A 250 2.77 18.04 -14.30
CA ALA A 250 1.55 17.44 -14.83
C ALA A 250 0.56 17.04 -13.71
N VAL A 251 1.03 16.38 -12.65
CA VAL A 251 0.15 15.97 -11.54
C VAL A 251 -0.20 17.13 -10.63
N GLU A 252 0.71 18.09 -10.39
CA GLU A 252 0.38 19.32 -9.67
C GLU A 252 -0.76 20.10 -10.37
N GLY A 253 -0.68 20.22 -11.70
CA GLY A 253 -1.74 20.81 -12.50
C GLY A 253 -3.04 19.99 -12.46
N GLY A 254 -2.95 18.66 -12.50
CA GLY A 254 -4.10 17.78 -12.40
C GLY A 254 -4.81 17.83 -11.05
N VAL A 255 -4.06 17.86 -9.94
CA VAL A 255 -4.59 18.03 -8.58
C VAL A 255 -5.38 19.33 -8.50
N LEU A 256 -4.81 20.45 -8.96
CA LEU A 256 -5.50 21.74 -8.97
C LEU A 256 -6.79 21.72 -9.81
N ILE A 257 -6.80 20.98 -10.92
CA ILE A 257 -7.99 20.80 -11.74
C ILE A 257 -9.05 19.99 -10.98
N VAL A 258 -8.65 18.89 -10.32
CA VAL A 258 -9.54 18.03 -9.53
C VAL A 258 -10.12 18.80 -8.34
N GLU A 259 -9.32 19.58 -7.62
CA GLU A 259 -9.78 20.44 -6.52
C GLU A 259 -10.87 21.41 -7.01
N ARG A 260 -10.65 22.06 -8.16
CA ARG A 260 -11.58 23.08 -8.70
C ARG A 260 -12.82 22.51 -9.36
N GLN A 261 -12.71 21.36 -10.03
CA GLN A 261 -13.82 20.81 -10.83
C GLN A 261 -14.58 19.70 -10.10
N ILE A 262 -13.95 19.02 -9.14
CA ILE A 262 -14.56 17.94 -8.37
C ILE A 262 -14.81 18.40 -6.94
N LEU A 263 -13.77 18.66 -6.15
CA LEU A 263 -13.94 18.97 -4.72
C LEU A 263 -14.77 20.23 -4.48
N ALA A 264 -14.55 21.28 -5.27
CA ALA A 264 -15.35 22.49 -5.17
C ALA A 264 -16.84 22.23 -5.48
N ARG A 265 -17.19 21.29 -6.37
CA ARG A 265 -18.60 20.95 -6.61
C ARG A 265 -19.20 20.15 -5.45
N LEU A 266 -18.40 19.30 -4.82
CA LEU A 266 -18.81 18.47 -3.69
C LEU A 266 -18.79 19.19 -2.33
N ARG A 267 -18.31 20.44 -2.26
CA ARG A 267 -18.10 21.20 -1.01
C ARG A 267 -19.30 21.32 -0.06
N ASN A 268 -20.53 21.20 -0.59
CA ASN A 268 -21.77 21.33 0.19
C ASN A 268 -22.46 19.97 0.42
N VAL A 269 -21.84 18.86 0.01
CA VAL A 269 -22.37 17.51 0.17
C VAL A 269 -21.69 16.85 1.36
N ARG A 270 -22.48 16.23 2.24
CA ARG A 270 -21.95 15.39 3.33
C ARG A 270 -21.93 13.94 2.88
N PHE A 271 -20.81 13.28 3.11
CA PHE A 271 -20.62 11.86 2.81
C PHE A 271 -20.46 11.07 4.10
N PHE A 272 -21.11 9.91 4.19
CA PHE A 272 -21.07 9.05 5.37
C PHE A 272 -20.21 7.81 5.14
N SER A 273 -19.76 7.59 3.91
CA SER A 273 -18.81 6.54 3.58
C SER A 273 -17.86 6.93 2.45
N LEU A 274 -16.71 6.26 2.40
CA LEU A 274 -15.80 6.36 1.24
C LEU A 274 -16.45 5.85 -0.05
N TYR A 275 -17.42 4.93 0.05
CA TYR A 275 -18.13 4.43 -1.12
C TYR A 275 -18.92 5.54 -1.79
N GLU A 276 -19.76 6.26 -1.04
CA GLU A 276 -20.57 7.38 -1.55
C GLU A 276 -19.70 8.48 -2.15
N LEU A 277 -18.64 8.89 -1.43
CA LEU A 277 -17.70 9.89 -1.93
C LEU A 277 -17.06 9.45 -3.25
N ASN A 278 -16.62 8.20 -3.35
CA ASN A 278 -16.00 7.68 -4.56
C ASN A 278 -16.96 7.56 -5.74
N GLN A 279 -18.24 7.25 -5.50
CA GLN A 279 -19.26 7.30 -6.57
C GLN A 279 -19.42 8.73 -7.10
N ALA A 280 -19.57 9.71 -6.21
CA ALA A 280 -19.71 11.11 -6.61
C ALA A 280 -18.47 11.64 -7.36
N ILE A 281 -17.26 11.21 -6.95
CA ILE A 281 -16.02 11.53 -7.67
C ILE A 281 -16.00 10.87 -9.05
N ALA A 282 -16.40 9.59 -9.15
CA ALA A 282 -16.40 8.86 -10.41
C ALA A 282 -17.32 9.50 -11.46
N ASP A 283 -18.51 9.94 -11.06
CA ASP A 283 -19.45 10.65 -11.95
C ASP A 283 -18.83 11.94 -12.49
N LEU A 284 -18.24 12.75 -11.61
CA LEU A 284 -17.61 14.02 -11.98
C LEU A 284 -16.33 13.84 -12.81
N LEU A 285 -15.63 12.71 -12.68
CA LEU A 285 -14.46 12.39 -13.51
C LEU A 285 -14.83 12.17 -14.98
N VAL A 286 -16.00 11.57 -15.25
CA VAL A 286 -16.49 11.39 -16.62
C VAL A 286 -16.65 12.74 -17.30
N ASP A 287 -17.33 13.68 -16.64
CA ASP A 287 -17.52 15.04 -17.11
C ASP A 287 -16.17 15.76 -17.30
N LEU A 288 -15.29 15.67 -16.30
CA LEU A 288 -13.99 16.35 -16.32
C LEU A 288 -13.13 15.92 -17.52
N ASN A 289 -13.10 14.62 -17.82
CA ASN A 289 -12.31 14.09 -18.91
C ASN A 289 -12.95 14.32 -20.29
N ALA A 290 -14.28 14.53 -20.34
CA ALA A 290 -15.03 14.88 -21.54
C ALA A 290 -15.01 16.39 -21.87
N GLN A 291 -14.51 17.25 -20.97
CA GLN A 291 -14.38 18.68 -21.25
C GLN A 291 -13.35 18.96 -22.35
N GLY A 292 -13.74 19.82 -23.30
CA GLY A 292 -12.87 20.30 -24.37
C GLY A 292 -11.68 21.09 -23.83
N PHE A 293 -10.53 20.96 -24.48
CA PHE A 293 -9.38 21.79 -24.15
C PHE A 293 -9.59 23.26 -24.56
N GLN A 294 -9.00 24.19 -23.82
CA GLN A 294 -9.10 25.62 -24.14
C GLN A 294 -8.17 26.07 -25.29
N ARG A 295 -7.04 25.40 -25.46
CA ARG A 295 -5.95 25.81 -26.37
C ARG A 295 -5.58 24.77 -27.43
N ARG A 296 -6.29 23.66 -27.49
CA ARG A 296 -6.13 22.59 -28.49
C ARG A 296 -7.49 21.93 -28.76
N GLU A 297 -7.58 21.18 -29.85
CA GLU A 297 -8.79 20.42 -30.17
C GLU A 297 -8.91 19.14 -29.34
N GLY A 298 -10.14 18.63 -29.23
CA GLY A 298 -10.45 17.40 -28.51
C GLY A 298 -10.58 17.58 -26.99
N THR A 299 -10.61 16.44 -26.30
CA THR A 299 -10.81 16.31 -24.85
C THR A 299 -9.71 15.43 -24.26
N ARG A 300 -9.58 15.40 -22.93
CA ARG A 300 -8.64 14.47 -22.26
C ARG A 300 -8.92 13.03 -22.66
N LYS A 301 -10.21 12.66 -22.69
CA LYS A 301 -10.65 11.32 -23.10
C LYS A 301 -10.28 11.01 -24.55
N SER A 302 -10.58 11.90 -25.50
CA SER A 302 -10.30 11.62 -26.91
C SER A 302 -8.80 11.53 -27.20
N VAL A 303 -7.97 12.35 -26.54
CA VAL A 303 -6.51 12.27 -26.69
C VAL A 303 -5.96 11.01 -26.01
N PHE A 304 -6.50 10.60 -24.86
CA PHE A 304 -6.12 9.35 -24.21
C PHE A 304 -6.36 8.14 -25.10
N GLU A 305 -7.56 8.03 -25.67
CA GLU A 305 -7.95 6.93 -26.56
C GLU A 305 -7.09 6.88 -27.83
N ALA A 306 -6.71 8.05 -28.37
CA ALA A 306 -5.92 8.14 -29.60
C ALA A 306 -4.40 7.95 -29.39
N VAL A 307 -3.86 8.41 -28.25
CA VAL A 307 -2.41 8.53 -28.04
C VAL A 307 -1.90 7.60 -26.96
N ASP A 308 -2.53 7.58 -25.78
CA ASP A 308 -2.03 6.82 -24.63
C ASP A 308 -2.43 5.35 -24.71
N ARG A 309 -3.74 5.08 -24.81
CA ARG A 309 -4.30 3.73 -24.72
C ARG A 309 -3.66 2.73 -25.70
N PRO A 310 -3.39 3.06 -26.98
CA PRO A 310 -2.77 2.11 -27.91
C PRO A 310 -1.31 1.78 -27.56
N ALA A 311 -0.63 2.61 -26.77
CA ALA A 311 0.77 2.46 -26.39
C ALA A 311 0.95 1.87 -24.97
N MET A 312 -0.14 1.56 -24.27
CA MET A 312 -0.14 0.97 -22.93
C MET A 312 -0.23 -0.56 -22.99
N HIS A 313 0.19 -1.22 -21.92
CA HIS A 313 0.13 -2.67 -21.78
C HIS A 313 -1.28 -3.13 -21.34
N PRO A 314 -1.71 -4.36 -21.70
CA PRO A 314 -2.95 -4.91 -21.19
C PRO A 314 -2.88 -5.14 -19.67
N LEU A 315 -4.04 -5.11 -19.02
CA LEU A 315 -4.15 -5.48 -17.60
C LEU A 315 -3.84 -6.98 -17.42
N PRO A 316 -3.13 -7.36 -16.34
CA PRO A 316 -2.99 -8.76 -15.96
C PRO A 316 -4.35 -9.42 -15.72
N ALA A 317 -4.48 -10.71 -16.02
CA ALA A 317 -5.72 -11.46 -15.82
C ALA A 317 -6.12 -11.58 -14.34
N MET A 318 -5.13 -11.59 -13.43
CA MET A 318 -5.35 -11.65 -11.99
C MET A 318 -5.14 -10.27 -11.36
N ALA A 319 -6.10 -9.86 -10.53
CA ALA A 319 -5.97 -8.65 -9.73
C ALA A 319 -4.83 -8.80 -8.70
N TYR A 320 -4.13 -7.70 -8.44
CA TYR A 320 -3.08 -7.67 -7.42
C TYR A 320 -3.69 -7.81 -6.01
N GLU A 321 -3.19 -8.76 -5.22
CA GLU A 321 -3.46 -8.83 -3.79
C GLU A 321 -2.39 -8.08 -3.02
N TYR A 322 -2.76 -7.00 -2.33
CA TYR A 322 -1.83 -6.24 -1.50
C TYR A 322 -1.24 -7.11 -0.38
N ALA A 323 0.09 -7.06 -0.27
CA ALA A 323 0.83 -7.66 0.82
C ALA A 323 1.74 -6.63 1.49
N GLU A 324 1.72 -6.59 2.82
CA GLU A 324 2.64 -5.77 3.61
C GLU A 324 3.93 -6.55 3.92
N TRP A 325 5.08 -6.00 3.55
CA TRP A 325 6.39 -6.57 3.88
C TRP A 325 6.96 -5.96 5.14
N LYS A 326 7.37 -6.82 6.08
CA LYS A 326 7.97 -6.43 7.36
C LYS A 326 9.10 -7.37 7.74
N ARG A 327 9.98 -6.92 8.62
CA ARG A 327 11.05 -7.73 9.20
C ARG A 327 10.80 -8.00 10.66
N PHE A 328 10.91 -9.27 11.06
CA PHE A 328 10.69 -9.69 12.43
C PHE A 328 11.81 -10.63 12.90
N LYS A 329 12.25 -10.42 14.14
CA LYS A 329 13.20 -11.31 14.81
C LYS A 329 12.47 -12.54 15.35
N VAL A 330 13.02 -13.72 15.09
CA VAL A 330 12.51 -14.99 15.63
C VAL A 330 12.80 -15.04 17.12
N GLN A 331 11.75 -15.25 17.92
CA GLN A 331 11.81 -15.36 19.37
C GLN A 331 12.33 -16.74 19.80
N MET A 332 12.78 -16.87 21.05
CA MET A 332 13.35 -18.12 21.60
C MET A 332 12.35 -19.29 21.59
N ASN A 333 11.06 -18.99 21.56
CA ASN A 333 10.01 -19.98 21.39
C ASN A 333 9.78 -20.33 19.91
N TYR A 334 10.71 -20.07 18.99
CA TYR A 334 10.62 -20.36 17.54
C TYR A 334 9.42 -19.72 16.82
N HIS A 335 8.92 -18.58 17.30
CA HIS A 335 7.85 -17.81 16.66
C HIS A 335 8.29 -16.40 16.26
N VAL A 336 7.68 -15.87 15.21
CA VAL A 336 7.69 -14.43 14.90
C VAL A 336 6.36 -13.82 15.31
N ARG A 337 6.40 -12.68 16.00
CA ARG A 337 5.20 -11.92 16.36
C ARG A 337 4.87 -10.96 15.22
N VAL A 338 3.79 -11.23 14.51
CA VAL A 338 3.35 -10.43 13.35
C VAL A 338 1.98 -9.86 13.66
N LEU A 339 1.89 -8.52 13.71
CA LEU A 339 0.70 -7.81 14.20
C LEU A 339 0.32 -8.29 15.61
N ASP A 340 -0.83 -8.95 15.72
CA ASP A 340 -1.41 -9.46 16.97
C ASP A 340 -1.29 -10.99 17.11
N GLY A 341 -0.61 -11.70 16.19
CA GLY A 341 -0.46 -13.16 16.20
C GLY A 341 1.00 -13.63 16.29
N TYR A 342 1.18 -14.90 16.63
CA TYR A 342 2.49 -15.57 16.69
C TYR A 342 2.53 -16.72 15.69
N TYR A 343 3.55 -16.74 14.83
CA TYR A 343 3.68 -17.72 13.76
C TYR A 343 5.01 -18.45 13.87
N SER A 344 4.95 -19.78 13.93
CA SER A 344 6.15 -20.60 14.08
C SER A 344 7.01 -20.61 12.81
N VAL A 345 8.32 -20.78 13.00
CA VAL A 345 9.31 -21.05 11.95
C VAL A 345 10.22 -22.20 12.42
N PRO A 346 10.94 -22.89 11.52
CA PRO A 346 11.95 -23.87 11.93
C PRO A 346 12.86 -23.35 13.04
N TYR A 347 13.00 -24.12 14.12
CA TYR A 347 13.67 -23.67 15.34
C TYR A 347 15.14 -23.28 15.14
N ASP A 348 15.82 -23.79 14.10
CA ASP A 348 17.19 -23.44 13.77
C ASP A 348 17.35 -21.95 13.37
N LEU A 349 16.23 -21.26 13.11
CA LEU A 349 16.20 -19.83 12.76
C LEU A 349 16.00 -18.90 13.97
N VAL A 350 15.94 -19.46 15.19
CA VAL A 350 15.81 -18.66 16.42
C VAL A 350 16.90 -17.59 16.50
N GLY A 351 16.51 -16.36 16.83
CA GLY A 351 17.40 -15.21 16.92
C GLY A 351 17.70 -14.50 15.58
N GLN A 352 17.40 -15.12 14.44
CA GLN A 352 17.55 -14.49 13.12
C GLN A 352 16.43 -13.49 12.85
N THR A 353 16.66 -12.54 11.94
CA THR A 353 15.63 -11.61 11.45
C THR A 353 15.18 -12.07 10.07
N LEU A 354 13.87 -12.28 9.91
CA LEU A 354 13.26 -12.83 8.71
C LEU A 354 12.35 -11.80 8.04
N ASP A 355 12.23 -11.89 6.72
CA ASP A 355 11.26 -11.12 5.95
C ASP A 355 9.90 -11.81 6.02
N VAL A 356 8.84 -11.03 6.23
CA VAL A 356 7.47 -11.52 6.40
C VAL A 356 6.57 -10.74 5.46
N ARG A 357 5.88 -11.48 4.58
CA ARG A 357 4.86 -10.97 3.66
C ARG A 357 3.49 -11.26 4.28
N VAL A 358 2.72 -10.21 4.53
CA VAL A 358 1.42 -10.29 5.20
C VAL A 358 0.31 -9.89 4.25
N THR A 359 -0.54 -10.84 3.87
CA THR A 359 -1.76 -10.57 3.09
C THR A 359 -2.96 -10.43 4.02
N ARG A 360 -4.16 -10.29 3.43
CA ARG A 360 -5.41 -10.27 4.19
C ARG A 360 -5.61 -11.57 4.98
N THR A 361 -5.23 -12.70 4.42
CA THR A 361 -5.58 -14.04 4.95
C THR A 361 -4.37 -14.85 5.39
N THR A 362 -3.17 -14.50 4.93
CA THR A 362 -2.00 -15.36 5.03
C THR A 362 -0.79 -14.58 5.53
N VAL A 363 0.07 -15.25 6.30
CA VAL A 363 1.38 -14.77 6.73
C VAL A 363 2.42 -15.73 6.16
N GLU A 364 3.24 -15.22 5.25
CA GLU A 364 4.32 -15.95 4.62
C GLU A 364 5.66 -15.43 5.16
N ILE A 365 6.57 -16.35 5.48
CA ILE A 365 7.84 -16.04 6.12
C ILE A 365 8.96 -16.54 5.22
N PHE A 366 9.94 -15.67 5.01
CA PHE A 366 11.04 -15.86 4.08
C PHE A 366 12.39 -15.74 4.80
N SER A 367 13.32 -16.61 4.43
CA SER A 367 14.73 -16.52 4.81
C SER A 367 15.56 -16.41 3.54
N ALA A 368 16.35 -15.34 3.40
CA ALA A 368 17.18 -15.06 2.23
C ALA A 368 16.42 -15.20 0.89
N GLY A 369 15.18 -14.72 0.83
CA GLY A 369 14.32 -14.79 -0.36
C GLY A 369 13.59 -16.11 -0.59
N VAL A 370 13.87 -17.16 0.19
CA VAL A 370 13.18 -18.46 0.09
C VAL A 370 12.05 -18.52 1.12
N ARG A 371 10.84 -18.87 0.68
CA ARG A 371 9.70 -19.07 1.58
C ARG A 371 9.90 -20.31 2.44
N ILE A 372 10.01 -20.13 3.75
CA ILE A 372 10.24 -21.20 4.72
C ILE A 372 8.96 -21.66 5.44
N ALA A 373 7.95 -20.79 5.53
CA ALA A 373 6.71 -21.08 6.21
C ALA A 373 5.56 -20.24 5.61
N SER A 374 4.36 -20.80 5.65
CA SER A 374 3.12 -20.12 5.29
C SER A 374 2.04 -20.52 6.29
N HIS A 375 1.36 -19.54 6.85
CA HIS A 375 0.34 -19.73 7.87
C HIS A 375 -0.92 -18.94 7.52
N ARG A 376 -2.10 -19.50 7.83
CA ARG A 376 -3.32 -18.69 7.91
C ARG A 376 -3.15 -17.64 9.01
N ARG A 377 -3.55 -16.40 8.72
CA ARG A 377 -3.51 -15.28 9.66
C ARG A 377 -4.40 -15.56 10.87
N CYS A 378 -3.87 -15.30 12.07
CA CYS A 378 -4.61 -15.39 13.32
C CYS A 378 -5.82 -14.45 13.32
N GLU A 379 -6.96 -14.95 13.78
CA GLU A 379 -8.19 -14.17 13.90
C GLU A 379 -8.27 -13.46 15.26
N ARG A 380 -7.60 -14.02 16.28
CA ARG A 380 -7.62 -13.49 17.64
C ARG A 380 -6.23 -13.00 18.06
N LYS A 381 -6.24 -11.91 18.84
CA LYS A 381 -5.02 -11.35 19.43
C LYS A 381 -4.39 -12.34 20.42
N GLY A 382 -3.07 -12.51 20.32
CA GLY A 382 -2.29 -13.43 21.14
C GLY A 382 -2.33 -14.89 20.68
N GLN A 383 -3.01 -15.22 19.58
CA GLN A 383 -3.09 -16.59 19.08
C GLN A 383 -1.75 -17.05 18.49
N TYR A 384 -1.44 -18.32 18.73
CA TYR A 384 -0.27 -19.02 18.18
C TYR A 384 -0.68 -19.95 17.05
N GLN A 385 0.01 -19.85 15.91
CA GLN A 385 -0.04 -20.78 14.80
C GLN A 385 1.28 -21.56 14.76
N THR A 386 1.25 -22.73 15.40
CA THR A 386 2.43 -23.57 15.60
C THR A 386 2.37 -24.81 14.70
N SER A 387 3.37 -24.96 13.84
CA SER A 387 3.58 -26.19 13.06
C SER A 387 4.44 -27.16 13.86
N PHE A 388 4.04 -28.43 13.90
CA PHE A 388 4.79 -29.49 14.59
C PHE A 388 6.21 -29.65 14.02
N ALA A 389 6.37 -29.54 12.70
CA ALA A 389 7.66 -29.66 12.02
C ALA A 389 8.65 -28.54 12.37
N HIS A 390 8.16 -27.43 12.92
CA HIS A 390 9.01 -26.30 13.33
C HIS A 390 9.64 -26.49 14.71
N MET A 391 9.12 -27.40 15.52
CA MET A 391 9.59 -27.62 16.88
C MET A 391 10.91 -28.41 16.90
N PRO A 392 11.82 -28.19 17.87
CA PRO A 392 12.94 -29.10 18.13
C PRO A 392 12.46 -30.50 18.50
N SER A 393 13.28 -31.54 18.25
CA SER A 393 12.91 -32.94 18.52
C SER A 393 12.47 -33.22 19.95
N SER A 394 13.07 -32.55 20.95
CA SER A 394 12.65 -32.66 22.36
C SER A 394 11.25 -32.11 22.61
N HIS A 395 10.93 -30.96 21.99
CA HIS A 395 9.61 -30.34 22.10
C HIS A 395 8.56 -31.11 21.28
N GLN A 396 8.93 -31.64 20.11
CA GLN A 396 8.08 -32.55 19.35
C GLN A 396 7.74 -33.79 20.18
N ALA A 397 8.74 -34.38 20.83
CA ALA A 397 8.54 -35.52 21.72
C ALA A 397 7.57 -35.15 22.84
N GLN A 398 7.73 -34.00 23.50
CA GLN A 398 6.80 -33.54 24.53
C GLN A 398 5.39 -33.26 24.00
N ALA A 399 5.25 -32.53 22.90
CA ALA A 399 3.97 -32.19 22.28
C ALA A 399 3.22 -33.42 21.74
N SER A 400 3.93 -34.51 21.44
CA SER A 400 3.35 -35.78 21.02
C SER A 400 2.62 -36.54 22.13
N TRP A 401 2.82 -36.17 23.40
CA TRP A 401 2.11 -36.76 24.53
C TRP A 401 0.75 -36.10 24.73
N THR A 402 -0.22 -36.51 23.92
CA THR A 402 -1.64 -36.20 24.14
C THR A 402 -2.38 -37.45 24.60
N PRO A 403 -3.50 -37.35 25.34
CA PRO A 403 -4.26 -38.52 25.79
C PRO A 403 -4.60 -39.47 24.64
N ALA A 404 -5.06 -38.92 23.51
CA ALA A 404 -5.39 -39.70 22.32
C ALA A 404 -4.19 -40.49 21.76
N ARG A 405 -2.99 -39.86 21.69
CA ARG A 405 -1.77 -40.55 21.22
C ARG A 405 -1.27 -41.59 22.21
N ILE A 406 -1.36 -41.30 23.52
CA ILE A 406 -1.02 -42.26 24.57
C ILE A 406 -1.90 -43.50 24.46
N LEU A 407 -3.21 -43.34 24.30
CA LEU A 407 -4.13 -44.46 24.14
C LEU A 407 -3.88 -45.24 22.84
N ALA A 408 -3.56 -44.54 21.75
CA ALA A 408 -3.21 -45.19 20.48
C ALA A 408 -1.92 -46.04 20.60
N TRP A 409 -0.90 -45.56 21.30
CA TRP A 409 0.31 -46.35 21.58
C TRP A 409 0.04 -47.50 22.54
N ALA A 410 -0.75 -47.29 23.60
CA ALA A 410 -1.13 -48.34 24.52
C ALA A 410 -1.83 -49.50 23.79
N ARG A 411 -2.71 -49.20 22.83
CA ARG A 411 -3.37 -50.20 21.97
C ARG A 411 -2.40 -51.06 21.16
N THR A 412 -1.25 -50.52 20.75
CA THR A 412 -0.25 -51.32 20.00
C THR A 412 0.45 -52.37 20.87
N ILE A 413 0.43 -52.21 22.19
CA ILE A 413 0.89 -53.22 23.14
C ILE A 413 -0.25 -54.20 23.45
N GLY A 414 -1.45 -53.68 23.70
CA GLY A 414 -2.67 -54.48 23.81
C GLY A 414 -3.85 -53.75 24.47
N PRO A 415 -5.04 -54.39 24.50
CA PRO A 415 -6.27 -53.79 25.02
C PRO A 415 -6.22 -53.48 26.53
N SER A 416 -5.62 -54.34 27.35
CA SER A 416 -5.48 -54.15 28.79
C SER A 416 -4.53 -53.00 29.09
N THR A 417 -3.45 -52.87 28.33
CA THR A 417 -2.52 -51.74 28.43
C THR A 417 -3.22 -50.41 28.16
N GLN A 418 -4.13 -50.36 27.18
CA GLN A 418 -4.97 -49.19 26.94
C GLN A 418 -5.84 -48.84 28.16
N VAL A 419 -6.55 -49.83 28.73
CA VAL A 419 -7.43 -49.62 29.90
C VAL A 419 -6.64 -49.11 31.11
N VAL A 420 -5.43 -49.65 31.35
CA VAL A 420 -4.55 -49.16 32.42
C VAL A 420 -4.14 -47.71 32.17
N CYS A 421 -3.67 -47.36 30.97
CA CYS A 421 -3.29 -45.98 30.63
C CYS A 421 -4.47 -45.01 30.74
N GLU A 422 -5.65 -45.42 30.30
CA GLU A 422 -6.89 -44.64 30.42
C GLU A 422 -7.25 -44.39 31.89
N THR A 423 -7.20 -45.43 32.72
CA THR A 423 -7.51 -45.32 34.17
C THR A 423 -6.51 -44.43 34.91
N ILE A 424 -5.22 -44.53 34.58
CA ILE A 424 -4.17 -43.68 35.16
C ILE A 424 -4.41 -42.19 34.84
N MET A 425 -4.89 -41.88 33.63
CA MET A 425 -5.17 -40.52 33.20
C MET A 425 -6.50 -39.99 33.75
N SER A 426 -7.57 -40.81 33.73
CA SER A 426 -8.92 -40.40 34.17
C SER A 426 -9.05 -40.28 35.69
N GLY A 427 -8.22 -41.00 36.45
CA GLY A 427 -8.18 -40.92 37.91
C GLY A 427 -7.54 -39.63 38.47
N ARG A 428 -7.21 -38.64 37.63
CA ARG A 428 -6.56 -37.39 38.04
C ARG A 428 -7.31 -36.17 37.54
N HIS A 429 -7.24 -35.08 38.31
CA HIS A 429 -7.85 -33.79 37.94
C HIS A 429 -7.25 -33.22 36.63
N TYR A 430 -5.96 -33.47 36.39
CA TYR A 430 -5.27 -33.16 35.14
C TYR A 430 -4.65 -34.44 34.56
N PRO A 431 -5.09 -34.90 33.36
CA PRO A 431 -4.58 -36.11 32.72
C PRO A 431 -3.06 -36.13 32.55
N GLU A 432 -2.43 -34.97 32.38
CA GLU A 432 -0.99 -34.78 32.19
C GLU A 432 -0.17 -35.35 33.35
N GLN A 433 -0.73 -35.36 34.57
CA GLN A 433 -0.08 -35.96 35.74
C GLN A 433 0.09 -37.48 35.59
N GLY A 434 -0.71 -38.13 34.74
CA GLY A 434 -0.62 -39.55 34.41
C GLY A 434 0.37 -39.89 33.28
N PHE A 435 0.83 -38.90 32.51
CA PHE A 435 1.62 -39.16 31.29
C PHE A 435 2.96 -39.83 31.58
N ASN A 436 3.64 -39.43 32.67
CA ASN A 436 4.91 -40.05 33.07
C ASN A 436 4.74 -41.52 33.47
N GLN A 437 3.59 -41.87 34.06
CA GLN A 437 3.29 -43.27 34.42
C GLN A 437 3.02 -44.10 33.17
N CYS A 438 2.23 -43.58 32.21
CA CYS A 438 2.00 -44.22 30.92
C CYS A 438 3.31 -44.39 30.12
N ARG A 439 4.18 -43.36 30.13
CA ARG A 439 5.53 -43.44 29.55
C ARG A 439 6.39 -44.51 30.21
N GLY A 440 6.24 -44.69 31.53
CA GLY A 440 6.84 -45.78 32.28
C GLY A 440 6.42 -47.14 31.72
N ILE A 441 5.12 -47.36 31.47
CA ILE A 441 4.59 -48.59 30.89
C ILE A 441 5.18 -48.84 29.49
N PHE A 442 5.23 -47.83 28.63
CA PHE A 442 5.81 -47.98 27.29
C PHE A 442 7.32 -48.28 27.34
N ASN A 443 8.06 -47.71 28.30
CA ASN A 443 9.46 -48.07 28.51
C ASN A 443 9.62 -49.52 28.99
N LEU A 444 8.71 -50.05 29.80
CA LEU A 444 8.72 -51.47 30.18
C LEU A 444 8.56 -52.35 28.95
N ALA A 445 7.60 -52.06 28.07
CA ALA A 445 7.31 -52.86 26.88
C ALA A 445 8.36 -52.73 25.75
N SER A 446 9.11 -51.62 25.70
CA SER A 446 10.09 -51.38 24.63
C SER A 446 11.54 -51.66 25.04
N LYS A 447 11.87 -51.62 26.33
CA LYS A 447 13.27 -51.69 26.79
C LYS A 447 13.57 -52.77 27.82
N VAL A 448 12.55 -53.29 28.52
CA VAL A 448 12.78 -54.17 29.69
C VAL A 448 12.15 -55.55 29.50
N TYR A 449 10.90 -55.60 29.02
CA TYR A 449 10.11 -56.81 28.85
C TYR A 449 9.49 -56.85 27.45
N THR A 450 9.01 -58.01 27.01
CA THR A 450 8.29 -58.11 25.74
C THR A 450 6.89 -57.49 25.86
N PRO A 451 6.32 -56.94 24.77
CA PRO A 451 4.98 -56.36 24.78
C PRO A 451 3.91 -57.31 25.34
N GLU A 452 4.01 -58.61 25.05
CA GLU A 452 3.06 -59.63 25.49
C GLU A 452 3.07 -59.79 27.02
N ARG A 453 4.26 -59.77 27.63
CA ARG A 453 4.39 -59.83 29.09
C ARG A 453 3.81 -58.58 29.77
N VAL A 454 4.04 -57.41 29.18
CA VAL A 454 3.48 -56.15 29.71
C VAL A 454 1.96 -56.14 29.59
N GLU A 455 1.41 -56.64 28.49
CA GLU A 455 -0.04 -56.77 28.31
C GLU A 455 -0.66 -57.72 29.34
N ALA A 456 -0.08 -58.90 29.56
CA ALA A 456 -0.53 -59.84 30.59
C ALA A 456 -0.42 -59.25 32.01
N ALA A 457 0.62 -58.45 32.27
CA ALA A 457 0.75 -57.74 33.54
C ALA A 457 -0.33 -56.65 33.72
N CYS A 458 -0.69 -55.95 32.65
CA CYS A 458 -1.78 -54.98 32.64
C CYS A 458 -3.14 -55.68 32.85
N GLU A 459 -3.39 -56.82 32.20
CA GLU A 459 -4.59 -57.64 32.40
C GLU A 459 -4.72 -58.05 33.87
N ARG A 460 -3.63 -58.56 34.48
CA ARG A 460 -3.62 -58.91 35.90
C ARG A 460 -3.82 -57.69 36.81
N ALA A 461 -3.23 -56.54 36.47
CA ALA A 461 -3.42 -55.30 37.24
C ALA A 461 -4.89 -54.84 37.24
N ILE A 462 -5.60 -55.02 36.12
CA ILE A 462 -7.04 -54.77 36.02
C ILE A 462 -7.81 -55.78 36.88
N ALA A 463 -7.48 -57.07 36.80
CA ALA A 463 -8.15 -58.13 37.54
C ALA A 463 -8.07 -57.96 39.07
N ILE A 464 -6.96 -57.42 39.59
CA ILE A 464 -6.81 -57.11 41.03
C ILE A 464 -7.33 -55.72 41.42
N HIS A 465 -8.08 -55.06 40.53
CA HIS A 465 -8.59 -53.69 40.72
C HIS A 465 -7.51 -52.66 41.08
N SER A 466 -6.28 -52.86 40.57
CA SER A 466 -5.15 -51.95 40.79
C SER A 466 -4.43 -51.61 39.47
N PRO A 467 -5.10 -50.95 38.51
CA PRO A 467 -4.54 -50.54 37.21
C PRO A 467 -3.60 -49.34 37.38
N LEU A 468 -2.54 -49.49 38.17
CA LEU A 468 -1.54 -48.47 38.45
C LEU A 468 -0.18 -48.93 37.93
N TYR A 469 0.66 -47.98 37.50
CA TYR A 469 2.02 -48.26 37.05
C TYR A 469 2.83 -49.08 38.08
N LYS A 470 2.71 -48.77 39.38
CA LYS A 470 3.42 -49.51 40.44
C LYS A 470 3.01 -50.98 40.51
N SER A 471 1.72 -51.26 40.28
CA SER A 471 1.16 -52.62 40.30
C SER A 471 1.67 -53.42 39.11
N VAL A 472 1.67 -52.83 37.90
CA VAL A 472 2.24 -53.43 36.69
C VAL A 472 3.73 -53.77 36.88
N VAL A 473 4.51 -52.83 37.44
CA VAL A 473 5.94 -53.07 37.75
C VAL A 473 6.10 -54.22 38.76
N SER A 474 5.29 -54.25 39.81
CA SER A 474 5.34 -55.31 40.82
C SER A 474 5.00 -56.69 40.24
N ILE A 475 3.97 -56.76 39.39
CA ILE A 475 3.53 -57.98 38.72
C ILE A 475 4.64 -58.53 37.83
N LEU A 476 5.25 -57.68 36.99
CA LEU A 476 6.34 -58.08 36.10
C LEU A 476 7.60 -58.53 36.85
N LYS A 477 7.97 -57.80 37.92
CA LYS A 477 9.15 -58.14 38.75
C LYS A 477 9.02 -59.48 39.44
N ASN A 478 7.81 -59.83 39.90
CA ASN A 478 7.54 -61.06 40.61
C ASN A 478 7.09 -62.21 39.70
N GLY A 479 7.11 -62.01 38.37
CA GLY A 479 6.69 -63.03 37.39
C GLY A 479 5.21 -63.42 37.48
N LEU A 480 4.39 -62.58 38.12
CA LEU A 480 2.97 -62.85 38.32
C LEU A 480 2.18 -62.74 37.01
N ASP A 481 2.74 -62.14 35.96
CA ASP A 481 2.15 -62.12 34.62
C ASP A 481 2.02 -63.52 33.99
N ALA A 482 2.82 -64.50 34.42
CA ALA A 482 2.80 -65.87 33.90
C ALA A 482 1.88 -66.84 34.67
N VAL A 483 1.32 -66.41 35.81
CA VAL A 483 0.44 -67.25 36.64
C VAL A 483 -0.99 -67.14 36.13
N ALA A 484 -1.73 -68.24 36.00
CA ALA A 484 -3.13 -68.18 35.61
C ALA A 484 -3.96 -67.29 36.56
N LEU A 485 -4.84 -66.46 36.01
CA LEU A 485 -5.81 -65.70 36.80
C LEU A 485 -6.88 -66.68 37.30
N THR A 486 -6.81 -67.07 38.57
CA THR A 486 -7.91 -67.82 39.19
C THR A 486 -9.06 -66.85 39.42
N PRO A 487 -10.26 -67.07 38.83
CA PRO A 487 -11.41 -66.24 39.15
C PRO A 487 -11.69 -66.34 40.66
N PRO A 488 -12.05 -65.24 41.34
CA PRO A 488 -12.39 -65.30 42.75
C PRO A 488 -13.55 -66.28 42.92
N ALA A 489 -13.35 -67.32 43.74
CA ALA A 489 -14.43 -68.19 44.17
C ALA A 489 -15.48 -67.27 44.83
N GLY A 490 -16.66 -67.19 44.25
CA GLY A 490 -17.78 -66.49 44.86
C GLY A 490 -18.00 -67.01 46.28
N PRO A 491 -18.46 -66.17 47.22
CA PRO A 491 -18.75 -66.64 48.57
C PRO A 491 -19.68 -67.85 48.49
N PRO A 492 -19.43 -68.92 49.27
CA PRO A 492 -20.30 -70.08 49.26
C PRO A 492 -21.74 -69.62 49.54
N PRO A 493 -22.74 -70.17 48.85
CA PRO A 493 -24.12 -69.79 49.07
C PRO A 493 -24.46 -69.98 50.56
N ILE A 494 -24.97 -68.91 51.18
CA ILE A 494 -25.43 -68.94 52.57
C ILE A 494 -26.70 -69.78 52.59
N GLU A 495 -26.62 -71.02 53.07
CA GLU A 495 -27.81 -71.83 53.36
C GLU A 495 -28.40 -71.37 54.70
N HIS A 496 -29.54 -70.69 54.66
CA HIS A 496 -30.29 -70.28 55.85
C HIS A 496 -31.76 -70.69 55.71
N PRO A 497 -32.42 -71.23 56.76
CA PRO A 497 -33.80 -71.74 56.69
C PRO A 497 -34.87 -70.73 56.26
N ASN A 498 -34.56 -69.42 56.30
CA ASN A 498 -35.45 -68.35 55.82
C ASN A 498 -35.23 -67.95 54.35
N ILE A 499 -34.25 -68.54 53.66
CA ILE A 499 -33.98 -68.28 52.24
C ILE A 499 -34.77 -69.31 51.43
N ARG A 500 -35.92 -68.90 50.89
CA ARG A 500 -36.74 -69.75 50.02
C ARG A 500 -36.14 -69.78 48.61
N GLY A 501 -35.77 -70.97 48.14
CA GLY A 501 -35.14 -71.18 46.84
C GLY A 501 -36.06 -70.91 45.64
N THR A 502 -35.47 -70.89 44.45
CA THR A 502 -36.12 -70.54 43.17
C THR A 502 -37.39 -71.35 42.88
N GLU A 503 -37.46 -72.59 43.35
CA GLU A 503 -38.63 -73.47 43.21
C GLU A 503 -39.87 -72.98 43.98
N TYR A 504 -39.69 -72.31 45.13
CA TYR A 504 -40.80 -71.71 45.89
C TYR A 504 -41.52 -70.62 45.09
N TYR A 505 -40.78 -69.79 44.37
CA TYR A 505 -41.35 -68.72 43.56
C TYR A 505 -41.96 -69.24 42.26
N LYS A 506 -41.43 -70.32 41.67
CA LYS A 506 -42.04 -71.00 40.53
C LYS A 506 -43.41 -71.60 40.88
N ALA A 507 -43.54 -72.20 42.07
CA ALA A 507 -44.82 -72.74 42.54
C ALA A 507 -45.87 -71.64 42.80
N LEU A 508 -45.44 -70.48 43.33
CA LEU A 508 -46.33 -69.34 43.57
C LEU A 508 -46.87 -68.73 42.27
N LEU A 509 -46.09 -68.77 41.19
CA LEU A 509 -46.47 -68.24 39.87
C LEU A 509 -47.34 -69.21 39.05
N ALA A 510 -47.31 -70.51 39.37
CA ALA A 510 -48.08 -71.55 38.66
C ALA A 510 -49.52 -71.75 39.17
N GLY A 511 -49.86 -71.28 40.38
CA GLY A 511 -51.18 -71.48 41.01
C GLY A 511 -52.25 -70.43 40.72
N GLY A 512 -51.99 -69.47 39.82
CA GLY A 512 -52.84 -68.28 39.60
C GLY A 512 -53.84 -68.34 38.43
N GLN A 513 -54.03 -69.49 37.78
CA GLN A 513 -54.96 -69.63 36.65
C GLN A 513 -55.87 -70.85 36.82
N GLU A 514 -56.96 -70.69 37.58
CA GLU A 514 -58.20 -71.42 37.31
C GLU A 514 -59.37 -70.45 37.12
N SER A 515 -60.16 -70.79 36.11
CA SER A 515 -61.11 -70.01 35.34
C SER A 515 -62.43 -69.73 36.05
N VAL A 516 -62.90 -68.49 35.91
CA VAL A 516 -64.31 -68.12 36.00
C VAL A 516 -65.03 -68.63 34.75
N THR A 517 -66.06 -69.45 34.92
CA THR A 517 -67.09 -69.72 33.89
C THR A 517 -68.48 -69.75 34.52
N CYS A 518 -69.33 -68.88 33.95
CA CYS A 518 -70.75 -68.57 34.22
C CYS A 518 -71.10 -67.79 35.50
#